data_AF-A0A943HXC4-F1
#
_entry.id   AF-A0A943HXC4-F1
#
_cell.length_a   1.000
_cell.length_b   1.000
_cell.length_c   1.000
_cell.angle_alpha   90.00
_cell.angle_beta   90.00
_cell.angle_gamma   90.00
#
_symmetry.space_group_name_H-M   'P 1'
#
loop_
_entity.id
_entity.type
_entity.pdbx_description
1 polymer ?
#
loop_
_entity_poly.entity_id
_entity_poly.type
_entity_poly.pdbx_seq_one_letter_code
_entity_poly.pdbx_strand_id
1 'polypeptide(L)'
;MEILRISRPFEDVYFEDPNDNPDTPRYRVYFDDGSIETMLSKVSDAIDRAQSIQRKLDKAENEEDRAELIEMMTHLEKRVIVAFIGIEGYDQLLKWMGDGEPIEPSKYTSMLGEVMASFLMMLGRKATNEQLRRCGLYYSQESAKTKAFLQAQRGNQPKVIKGGKGKKNRK
;
A
#
# COMPACT_ATOMS: atom_id res chain seq x y z
N MET A 1 -1.63 -15.44 35.04
CA MET A 1 -2.49 -14.31 34.63
C MET A 1 -2.59 -14.38 33.12
N GLU A 2 -3.67 -14.96 32.60
CA GLU A 2 -3.86 -15.05 31.14
C GLU A 2 -4.30 -13.67 30.62
N ILE A 3 -3.43 -13.03 29.84
CA ILE A 3 -3.79 -11.81 29.12
C ILE A 3 -4.69 -12.26 27.98
N LEU A 4 -6.00 -12.04 28.11
CA LEU A 4 -6.92 -12.07 26.97
C LEU A 4 -6.43 -11.03 25.96
N ARG A 5 -5.70 -11.48 24.93
CA ARG A 5 -5.34 -10.65 23.77
C ARG A 5 -6.61 -10.42 22.95
N ILE A 6 -7.47 -9.53 23.43
CA ILE A 6 -8.58 -9.01 22.62
C ILE A 6 -7.92 -8.27 21.46
N SER A 7 -8.07 -8.80 20.23
CA SER A 7 -7.56 -8.14 19.04
C SER A 7 -8.23 -6.77 18.94
N ARG A 8 -7.43 -5.71 18.87
CA ARG A 8 -7.97 -4.36 18.66
C ARG A 8 -8.69 -4.32 17.31
N PRO A 9 -9.87 -3.68 17.22
CA PRO A 9 -10.61 -3.56 15.96
C PRO A 9 -9.98 -2.53 15.02
N PHE A 10 -8.78 -2.04 15.30
CA PHE A 10 -8.06 -1.10 14.46
C PHE A 10 -6.54 -1.25 14.63
N GLU A 11 -5.79 -0.75 13.65
CA GLU A 11 -4.35 -0.48 13.74
C GLU A 11 -4.09 1.00 13.48
N ASP A 12 -3.13 1.57 14.20
CA ASP A 12 -2.58 2.89 13.88
C ASP A 12 -1.38 2.67 12.94
N VAL A 13 -1.46 3.20 11.72
CA VAL A 13 -0.47 3.08 10.66
C VAL A 13 0.36 4.35 10.59
N TYR A 14 1.68 4.17 10.53
CA TYR A 14 2.67 5.22 10.35
C TYR A 14 3.53 4.86 9.13
N PHE A 15 3.99 5.86 8.37
CA PHE A 15 4.87 5.64 7.22
C PHE A 15 6.35 5.63 7.60
N GLU A 16 6.72 6.31 8.68
CA GLU A 16 8.01 6.19 9.35
C GLU A 16 7.82 5.75 10.81
N ASP A 17 8.90 5.31 11.46
CA ASP A 17 8.85 5.05 12.89
C ASP A 17 8.60 6.40 13.62
N PRO A 18 7.50 6.55 14.39
CA PRO A 18 7.22 7.79 15.10
C PRO A 18 8.26 8.14 16.17
N ASN A 19 9.10 7.19 16.59
CA ASN A 19 10.24 7.49 17.47
C ASN A 19 11.38 8.21 16.71
N ASP A 20 11.56 7.89 15.42
CA ASP A 20 12.58 8.49 14.56
C ASP A 20 12.07 9.79 13.92
N ASN A 21 10.79 9.83 13.55
CA ASN A 21 10.12 10.99 13.01
C ASN A 21 8.74 11.21 13.67
N PRO A 22 8.68 12.02 14.74
CA PRO A 22 7.43 12.34 15.43
C PRO A 22 6.38 13.05 14.57
N ASP A 23 6.80 13.68 13.46
CA ASP A 23 5.91 14.37 12.52
C ASP A 23 5.31 13.41 11.48
N THR A 24 5.61 12.10 11.52
CA THR A 24 5.03 11.13 10.58
C THR A 24 3.50 11.09 10.72
N PRO A 25 2.75 11.13 9.61
CA PRO A 25 1.32 11.00 9.63
C PRO A 25 0.88 9.69 10.27
N ARG A 26 -0.24 9.75 10.98
CA ARG A 26 -0.87 8.61 11.64
C ARG A 26 -2.26 8.40 11.07
N TYR A 27 -2.55 7.19 10.63
CA TYR A 27 -3.87 6.79 10.14
C TYR A 27 -4.41 5.67 10.98
N ARG A 28 -5.66 5.80 11.43
CA ARG A 28 -6.36 4.70 12.09
C ARG A 28 -7.13 3.90 11.05
N VAL A 29 -6.75 2.65 10.88
CA VAL A 29 -7.39 1.71 9.95
C VAL A 29 -8.19 0.70 10.76
N TYR A 30 -9.48 0.54 10.46
CA TYR A 30 -10.38 -0.37 11.17
C TYR A 30 -10.40 -1.76 10.52
N PHE A 31 -10.42 -2.79 11.37
CA PHE A 31 -10.38 -4.21 11.03
C PHE A 31 -11.45 -5.00 11.78
N ASP A 32 -12.57 -4.37 12.13
CA ASP A 32 -13.79 -5.13 12.41
C ASP A 32 -14.29 -5.84 11.14
N ASP A 33 -15.16 -6.83 11.30
CA ASP A 33 -15.60 -7.68 10.18
C ASP A 33 -16.21 -6.88 9.03
N GLY A 34 -17.03 -5.86 9.32
CA GLY A 34 -17.65 -5.01 8.30
C GLY A 34 -16.62 -4.18 7.53
N SER A 35 -15.63 -3.64 8.24
CA SER A 35 -14.50 -2.91 7.63
C SER A 35 -13.66 -3.83 6.74
N ILE A 36 -13.36 -5.05 7.19
CA ILE A 36 -12.61 -6.05 6.41
C ILE A 36 -13.35 -6.43 5.13
N GLU A 37 -14.64 -6.77 5.23
CA GLU A 37 -15.46 -7.12 4.05
C GLU A 37 -15.53 -5.97 3.05
N THR A 38 -15.73 -4.74 3.54
CA THR A 38 -15.75 -3.54 2.70
C THR A 38 -14.41 -3.34 1.99
N MET A 39 -13.29 -3.44 2.71
CA MET A 39 -11.96 -3.31 2.11
C MET A 39 -11.72 -4.39 1.06
N LEU A 40 -11.96 -5.66 1.40
CA LEU A 40 -11.77 -6.78 0.47
C LEU A 40 -12.60 -6.62 -0.81
N SER A 41 -13.84 -6.11 -0.72
CA SER A 41 -14.68 -5.85 -1.90
C SER A 41 -14.06 -4.83 -2.86
N LYS A 42 -13.26 -3.89 -2.35
CA LYS A 42 -12.62 -2.82 -3.14
C LYS A 42 -11.26 -3.22 -3.71
N VAL A 43 -10.56 -4.16 -3.06
CA VAL A 43 -9.14 -4.44 -3.32
C VAL A 43 -8.84 -5.88 -3.72
N SER A 44 -9.83 -6.77 -3.78
CA SER A 44 -9.65 -8.20 -4.09
C SER A 44 -8.89 -8.46 -5.39
N ASP A 45 -9.13 -7.66 -6.43
CA ASP A 45 -8.48 -7.81 -7.73
C ASP A 45 -7.21 -6.96 -7.90
N ALA A 46 -6.78 -6.25 -6.85
CA ALA A 46 -5.72 -5.26 -6.96
C ALA A 46 -4.35 -5.89 -7.31
N ILE A 47 -4.02 -7.05 -6.73
CA ILE A 47 -2.74 -7.74 -7.00
C ILE A 47 -2.68 -8.19 -8.46
N ASP A 48 -3.75 -8.82 -8.95
CA ASP A 48 -3.79 -9.32 -10.33
C ASP A 48 -3.71 -8.18 -11.35
N ARG A 49 -4.41 -7.06 -11.07
CA ARG A 49 -4.31 -5.85 -11.89
C ARG A 49 -2.91 -5.26 -11.87
N ALA A 50 -2.28 -5.11 -10.70
CA ALA A 50 -0.94 -4.57 -10.57
C ALA A 50 0.08 -5.41 -11.37
N GLN A 51 0.02 -6.74 -11.23
CA GLN A 51 0.88 -7.64 -12.00
C GLN A 51 0.60 -7.56 -13.51
N SER A 52 -0.66 -7.42 -13.91
CA SER A 52 -1.02 -7.26 -15.32
C SER A 52 -0.46 -5.96 -15.91
N ILE A 53 -0.61 -4.84 -15.20
CA ILE A 53 -0.09 -3.54 -15.61
C ILE A 53 1.44 -3.57 -15.67
N GLN A 54 2.11 -4.13 -14.66
CA GLN A 54 3.58 -4.24 -14.66
C GLN A 54 4.10 -5.05 -15.85
N ARG A 55 3.48 -6.19 -16.15
CA ARG A 55 3.85 -7.00 -17.33
C ARG A 55 3.68 -6.26 -18.65
N LYS A 56 2.73 -5.32 -18.73
CA LYS A 56 2.55 -4.46 -19.91
C LYS A 56 3.60 -3.35 -19.94
N LEU A 57 3.92 -2.73 -18.79
CA LEU A 57 4.97 -1.72 -18.68
C LEU A 57 6.33 -2.26 -19.10
N ASP A 58 6.65 -3.50 -18.72
CA ASP A 58 7.90 -4.17 -19.09
C ASP A 58 8.02 -4.40 -20.61
N LYS A 59 6.89 -4.45 -21.31
CA LYS A 59 6.79 -4.69 -22.77
C LYS A 59 6.51 -3.43 -23.59
N ALA A 60 6.26 -2.30 -22.95
CA ALA A 60 5.88 -1.08 -23.64
C ALA A 60 7.09 -0.48 -24.37
N GLU A 61 6.95 -0.29 -25.67
CA GLU A 61 8.03 0.17 -26.56
C GLU A 61 8.01 1.68 -26.82
N ASN A 62 6.85 2.32 -26.68
CA ASN A 62 6.68 3.77 -26.88
C ASN A 62 6.32 4.49 -25.56
N GLU A 63 6.47 5.81 -25.57
CA GLU A 63 6.25 6.66 -24.39
C GLU A 63 4.76 6.85 -24.07
N GLU A 64 3.88 6.80 -25.08
CA GLU A 64 2.44 6.99 -24.93
C GLU A 64 1.78 5.82 -24.18
N ASP A 65 2.06 4.58 -24.60
CA ASP A 65 1.62 3.36 -23.92
C ASP A 65 2.18 3.29 -22.50
N ARG A 66 3.43 3.74 -22.30
CA ARG A 66 4.02 3.81 -20.96
C ARG A 66 3.28 4.80 -20.07
N ALA A 67 2.93 5.98 -20.59
CA ALA A 67 2.20 6.99 -19.84
C ALA A 67 0.81 6.48 -19.43
N GLU A 68 0.07 5.87 -20.36
CA GLU A 68 -1.26 5.28 -20.08
C GLU A 68 -1.15 4.19 -19.00
N LEU A 69 -0.17 3.29 -19.10
CA LEU A 69 0.02 2.23 -18.13
C LEU A 69 0.45 2.75 -16.75
N ILE A 70 1.25 3.82 -16.69
CA ILE A 70 1.61 4.51 -15.45
C ILE A 70 0.36 5.14 -14.82
N GLU A 71 -0.50 5.76 -15.60
CA GLU A 71 -1.77 6.32 -15.13
C GLU A 71 -2.69 5.23 -14.58
N MET A 72 -2.81 4.10 -15.29
CA MET A 72 -3.56 2.93 -14.80
C MET A 72 -3.02 2.41 -13.47
N MET A 73 -1.69 2.31 -13.32
CA MET A 73 -1.05 1.90 -12.06
C MET A 73 -1.36 2.90 -10.95
N THR A 74 -1.23 4.20 -11.24
CA THR A 74 -1.50 5.29 -10.30
C THR A 74 -2.93 5.25 -9.78
N HIS A 75 -3.91 5.02 -10.66
CA HIS A 75 -5.32 4.88 -10.27
C HIS A 75 -5.56 3.65 -9.40
N LEU A 76 -4.89 2.54 -9.70
CA LEU A 76 -4.99 1.32 -8.93
C LEU A 76 -4.43 1.52 -7.50
N GLU A 77 -3.24 2.11 -7.40
CA GLU A 77 -2.60 2.43 -6.12
C GLU A 77 -3.46 3.38 -5.29
N LYS A 78 -3.95 4.47 -5.90
CA LYS A 78 -4.89 5.39 -5.25
C LYS A 78 -6.13 4.66 -4.73
N ARG A 79 -6.76 3.81 -5.56
CA ARG A 79 -7.96 3.03 -5.16
C ARG A 79 -7.69 2.21 -3.91
N VAL A 80 -6.57 1.50 -3.86
CA VAL A 80 -6.23 0.67 -2.70
C VAL A 80 -5.93 1.54 -1.50
N ILE A 81 -5.06 2.55 -1.61
CA ILE A 81 -4.67 3.40 -0.48
C ILE A 81 -5.90 4.11 0.11
N VAL A 82 -6.75 4.69 -0.73
CA VAL A 82 -8.01 5.33 -0.31
C VAL A 82 -8.96 4.36 0.38
N ALA A 83 -8.96 3.08 0.02
CA ALA A 83 -9.79 2.08 0.71
C ALA A 83 -9.38 1.90 2.18
N PHE A 84 -8.12 2.16 2.54
CA PHE A 84 -7.60 1.99 3.91
C PHE A 84 -7.64 3.28 4.71
N ILE A 85 -7.20 4.41 4.12
CA ILE A 85 -6.99 5.67 4.85
C ILE A 85 -7.91 6.80 4.38
N GLY A 86 -8.85 6.52 3.47
CA GLY A 86 -9.76 7.52 2.91
C GLY A 86 -9.08 8.48 1.93
N ILE A 87 -9.88 9.35 1.32
CA ILE A 87 -9.36 10.32 0.35
C ILE A 87 -8.53 11.42 1.01
N GLU A 88 -8.96 11.89 2.18
CA GLU A 88 -8.21 12.87 2.97
C GLU A 88 -6.86 12.31 3.42
N GLY A 89 -6.82 11.04 3.82
CA GLY A 89 -5.58 10.38 4.20
C GLY A 89 -4.63 10.19 3.02
N TYR A 90 -5.17 9.88 1.83
CA TYR A 90 -4.38 9.83 0.61
C TYR A 90 -3.77 11.20 0.26
N ASP A 91 -4.55 12.28 0.34
CA ASP A 91 -4.05 13.63 0.05
C ASP A 91 -2.99 14.07 1.08
N GLN A 92 -3.14 13.69 2.35
CA GLN A 92 -2.13 13.90 3.39
C GLN A 92 -0.85 13.10 3.12
N LEU A 93 -0.96 11.84 2.68
CA LEU A 93 0.18 11.04 2.25
C LEU A 93 0.94 11.74 1.12
N LEU A 94 0.26 12.20 0.07
CA LEU A 94 0.93 12.87 -1.06
C LEU A 94 1.65 14.14 -0.63
N LYS A 95 1.05 14.95 0.25
CA LYS A 95 1.70 16.16 0.79
C LYS A 95 2.89 15.81 1.66
N TRP A 96 2.77 14.77 2.48
CA TRP A 96 3.87 14.33 3.33
C TRP A 96 5.07 13.81 2.53
N MET A 97 4.81 13.08 1.44
CA MET A 97 5.86 12.64 0.51
C MET A 97 6.56 13.79 -0.22
N GLY A 98 5.91 14.95 -0.34
CA GLY A 98 6.43 16.15 -1.00
C GLY A 98 6.78 17.29 -0.06
N ASP A 99 7.09 16.98 1.20
CA ASP A 99 7.57 17.94 2.20
C ASP A 99 6.62 19.12 2.47
N GLY A 100 5.32 18.87 2.39
CA GLY A 100 4.25 19.85 2.59
C GLY A 100 3.51 20.23 1.31
N GLU A 101 4.09 19.96 0.14
CA GLU A 101 3.46 20.15 -1.16
C GLU A 101 3.02 18.79 -1.74
N PRO A 102 1.85 18.71 -2.39
CA PRO A 102 1.40 17.45 -2.97
C PRO A 102 2.29 17.02 -4.14
N ILE A 103 2.84 15.81 -4.06
CA ILE A 103 3.55 15.20 -5.20
C ILE A 103 2.58 14.81 -6.33
N GLU A 104 3.12 14.69 -7.55
CA GLU A 104 2.40 14.12 -8.68
C GLU A 104 2.49 12.58 -8.65
N PRO A 105 1.40 11.83 -8.38
CA PRO A 105 1.47 10.39 -8.09
C PRO A 105 2.08 9.54 -9.21
N SER A 106 1.88 9.93 -10.48
CA SER A 106 2.42 9.24 -11.67
C SER A 106 3.95 9.14 -11.67
N LYS A 107 4.64 10.06 -11.00
CA LYS A 107 6.10 10.08 -10.86
C LYS A 107 6.62 9.23 -9.69
N TYR A 108 5.73 8.72 -8.84
CA TYR A 108 6.07 8.03 -7.60
C TYR A 108 5.37 6.67 -7.45
N THR A 109 4.92 6.08 -8.56
CA THR A 109 4.23 4.77 -8.57
C THR A 109 5.02 3.68 -7.84
N SER A 110 6.35 3.63 -7.95
CA SER A 110 7.14 2.65 -7.18
C SER A 110 6.92 2.75 -5.66
N MET A 111 6.89 3.98 -5.11
CA MET A 111 6.71 4.20 -3.68
C MET A 111 5.26 3.99 -3.26
N LEU A 112 4.30 4.48 -4.06
CA LEU A 112 2.88 4.26 -3.81
C LEU A 112 2.50 2.77 -3.92
N GLY A 113 3.15 2.02 -4.81
CA GLY A 113 3.06 0.58 -4.92
C GLY A 113 3.55 -0.17 -3.69
N GLU A 114 4.60 0.31 -3.00
CA GLU A 114 5.04 -0.24 -1.72
C GLU A 114 4.03 0.02 -0.59
N VAL A 115 3.44 1.21 -0.56
CA VAL A 115 2.37 1.56 0.39
C VAL A 115 1.15 0.67 0.14
N MET A 116 0.73 0.54 -1.12
CA MET A 116 -0.34 -0.37 -1.54
C MET A 116 -0.07 -1.81 -1.07
N ALA A 117 1.12 -2.34 -1.35
CA ALA A 117 1.49 -3.71 -0.97
C ALA A 117 1.45 -3.91 0.55
N SER A 118 1.93 -2.93 1.32
CA SER A 118 1.92 -2.96 2.78
C SER A 118 0.50 -3.01 3.35
N PHE A 119 -0.43 -2.24 2.78
CA PHE A 119 -1.84 -2.29 3.14
C PHE A 119 -2.49 -3.63 2.82
N LEU A 120 -2.25 -4.18 1.62
CA LEU A 120 -2.78 -5.49 1.23
C LEU A 120 -2.25 -6.61 2.14
N MET A 121 -0.97 -6.58 2.52
CA MET A 121 -0.41 -7.53 3.50
C MET A 121 -1.08 -7.40 4.88
N MET A 122 -1.32 -6.16 5.33
CA MET A 122 -1.98 -5.91 6.60
C MET A 122 -3.38 -6.51 6.59
N LEU A 123 -4.17 -6.25 5.54
CA LEU A 123 -5.50 -6.83 5.36
C LEU A 123 -5.46 -8.36 5.32
N GLY A 124 -4.51 -8.95 4.58
CA GLY A 124 -4.35 -10.41 4.52
C GLY A 124 -4.02 -11.06 5.87
N ARG A 125 -3.34 -10.35 6.78
CA ARG A 125 -3.08 -10.83 8.15
C ARG A 125 -4.28 -10.69 9.09
N LYS A 126 -5.23 -9.82 8.75
CA LYS A 126 -6.40 -9.48 9.58
C LYS A 126 -7.66 -10.21 9.16
N ALA A 127 -7.82 -10.45 7.86
CA ALA A 127 -8.96 -11.17 7.31
C ALA A 127 -8.93 -12.65 7.70
N THR A 128 -10.10 -13.21 7.99
CA THR A 128 -10.27 -14.65 8.18
C THR A 128 -10.17 -15.40 6.84
N ASN A 129 -9.84 -16.69 6.88
CA ASN A 129 -9.81 -17.53 5.68
C ASN A 129 -11.16 -17.55 4.94
N GLU A 130 -12.28 -17.45 5.67
CA GLU A 130 -13.61 -17.42 5.07
C GLU A 130 -13.88 -16.10 4.35
N GLN A 131 -13.54 -14.94 4.95
CA GLN A 131 -13.62 -13.64 4.29
C GLN A 131 -12.74 -13.60 3.03
N LEU A 132 -11.51 -14.12 3.11
CA LEU A 132 -10.63 -14.24 1.94
C LEU A 132 -11.23 -15.14 0.86
N ARG A 133 -11.82 -16.28 1.22
CA ARG A 133 -12.45 -17.20 0.26
C ARG A 133 -13.64 -16.56 -0.45
N ARG A 134 -14.51 -15.87 0.29
CA ARG A 134 -15.68 -15.17 -0.26
C ARG A 134 -15.29 -14.12 -1.30
N CYS A 135 -14.14 -13.48 -1.11
CA CYS A 135 -13.62 -12.49 -2.06
C CYS A 135 -12.80 -13.11 -3.20
N GLY A 136 -12.83 -14.44 -3.37
CA GLY A 136 -12.08 -15.15 -4.41
C GLY A 136 -10.56 -15.20 -4.17
N LEU A 137 -10.09 -14.75 -3.01
CA LEU A 137 -8.66 -14.68 -2.68
C LEU A 137 -8.11 -16.04 -2.20
N TYR A 138 -8.98 -16.95 -1.76
CA TYR A 138 -8.58 -18.27 -1.27
C TYR A 138 -8.73 -19.37 -2.33
N TYR A 139 -7.97 -19.24 -3.43
CA TYR A 139 -7.41 -20.37 -4.21
C TYR A 139 -6.13 -19.92 -4.97
N SER A 140 -5.29 -19.11 -4.32
CA SER A 140 -3.85 -19.17 -4.57
C SER A 140 -3.19 -19.72 -3.31
N GLN A 141 -3.27 -21.04 -3.10
CA GLN A 141 -2.31 -21.73 -2.25
C GLN A 141 -0.92 -21.21 -2.61
N GLU A 142 -0.25 -20.59 -1.65
CA GLU A 142 1.14 -20.12 -1.74
C GLU A 142 1.57 -19.78 -3.16
N SER A 143 1.01 -18.72 -3.75
CA SER A 143 1.44 -18.40 -5.10
C SER A 143 2.91 -17.99 -5.01
N ALA A 144 3.76 -18.83 -5.58
CA ALA A 144 5.13 -18.50 -5.89
C ALA A 144 5.21 -17.12 -6.58
N LYS A 145 4.11 -16.62 -7.16
CA LYS A 145 3.94 -15.28 -7.74
C LYS A 145 3.76 -14.16 -6.72
N THR A 146 3.04 -14.34 -5.61
CA THR A 146 2.96 -13.35 -4.52
C THR A 146 4.27 -13.36 -3.76
N LYS A 147 4.82 -14.55 -3.47
CA LYS A 147 6.15 -14.67 -2.86
C LYS A 147 7.25 -14.13 -3.78
N ALA A 148 7.16 -14.33 -5.10
CA ALA A 148 8.08 -13.77 -6.10
C ALA A 148 7.85 -12.28 -6.34
N PHE A 149 6.63 -11.76 -6.30
CA PHE A 149 6.34 -10.32 -6.35
C PHE A 149 6.97 -9.63 -5.14
N LEU A 150 6.81 -10.21 -3.95
CA LEU A 150 7.42 -9.74 -2.71
C LEU A 150 8.94 -9.98 -2.67
N GLN A 151 9.46 -11.05 -3.27
CA GLN A 151 10.90 -11.28 -3.39
C GLN A 151 11.56 -10.37 -4.45
N ALA A 152 10.88 -10.10 -5.57
CA ALA A 152 11.31 -9.15 -6.59
C ALA A 152 11.31 -7.72 -6.03
N GLN A 153 10.34 -7.36 -5.18
CA GLN A 153 10.38 -6.13 -4.40
C GLN A 153 11.47 -6.18 -3.30
N ARG A 154 11.72 -7.31 -2.62
CA ARG A 154 12.79 -7.43 -1.60
C ARG A 154 14.22 -7.40 -2.17
N GLY A 155 14.43 -7.70 -3.45
CA GLY A 155 15.70 -7.44 -4.14
C GLY A 155 16.03 -5.94 -4.22
N ASN A 156 15.00 -5.10 -4.14
CA ASN A 156 15.05 -3.68 -3.84
C ASN A 156 14.63 -3.47 -2.38
N GLN A 157 15.44 -3.92 -1.42
CA GLN A 157 15.22 -3.52 -0.01
C GLN A 157 14.95 -2.01 0.05
N PRO A 158 13.89 -1.57 0.74
CA PRO A 158 13.53 -0.17 0.78
C PRO A 158 14.69 0.61 1.37
N LYS A 159 15.21 1.58 0.63
CA LYS A 159 15.65 2.80 1.28
C LYS A 159 14.40 3.30 1.98
N VAL A 160 14.47 3.43 3.31
CA VAL A 160 13.50 4.17 4.14
C VAL A 160 12.81 5.21 3.27
N ILE A 161 11.48 5.15 3.14
CA ILE A 161 10.71 6.26 2.57
C ILE A 161 11.01 7.42 3.50
N LYS A 162 12.02 8.23 3.16
CA LYS A 162 12.40 9.41 3.91
C LYS A 162 11.52 10.52 3.41
N GLY A 163 10.52 10.89 4.20
CA GLY A 163 10.01 12.24 4.18
C GLY A 163 11.17 13.21 4.41
N GLY A 164 11.23 14.27 3.62
CA GLY A 164 12.31 15.24 3.63
C GLY A 164 12.31 16.08 4.90
N LYS A 165 12.92 15.56 5.96
CA LYS A 165 13.60 16.37 6.98
C LYS A 165 14.94 15.75 7.34
N GLY A 166 15.84 15.74 6.37
CA GLY A 166 17.22 15.31 6.54
C GLY A 166 18.24 16.32 6.04
N LYS A 167 18.16 17.59 6.45
CA LYS A 167 19.29 18.55 6.36
C LYS A 167 19.06 19.82 7.19
N LYS A 168 19.28 19.74 8.50
CA LYS A 168 19.84 20.89 9.23
C LYS A 168 21.34 20.66 9.35
N ASN A 169 22.08 21.23 8.39
CA ASN A 169 23.51 21.47 8.57
C ASN A 169 23.68 22.35 9.82
N ARG A 170 24.16 21.76 10.90
CA ARG A 170 24.82 22.53 11.96
C ARG A 170 26.18 22.96 11.41
N LYS A 171 26.31 24.25 11.15
CA LYS A 171 27.61 24.93 11.15
C LYS A 171 28.17 24.93 12.57
#